data_AF-A0A834ZHL8-F1
#
_entry.id   AF-A0A834ZHL8-F1
#
_cell.length_a   1.000
_cell.length_b   1.000
_cell.length_c   1.000
_cell.angle_alpha   90.00
_cell.angle_beta   90.00
_cell.angle_gamma   90.00
#
_symmetry.space_group_name_H-M   'P 1'
#
loop_
_entity.id
_entity.type
_entity.pdbx_description
1 polymer ?
#
loop_
_entity_poly.entity_id
_entity_poly.type
_entity_poly.pdbx_seq_one_letter_code
_entity_poly.pdbx_strand_id
1 'polypeptide(L)'
;MGENIPSVVLSSGWKMPMIALGTVTQPLPPQVLTSTFIDAIEAGYRHFDTAPLYHTEEPLGHAVAEALRRGLIGTRDDLFITSKLWCTDAHPDLVVPALKNTLRKLGLEYVDLYLVHWPVRLKKKEMVFPFSSEDLLPFDMKGTWEAMEECCRLGLAKSVGVSNFACKKLSQLLAHATIPPAVNQVELNAAWQQRKLIDFCKENGIHLCAWSPLGAYGTWWGSNAVALRWIYKQGVSVVVKSFNKGRMKENLQIFGWELSGEEMNKISQILQQRRFPGEQFVSANGPYKSLDELWDGEI
;
A
#
# COMPACT_ATOMS: atom_id res chain seq x y z
N MET A 1 14.11 -25.13 4.06
CA MET A 1 12.76 -24.98 3.48
C MET A 1 12.14 -23.77 4.18
N GLY A 2 11.89 -22.68 3.46
CA GLY A 2 11.37 -21.44 4.05
C GLY A 2 9.92 -21.62 4.49
N GLU A 3 9.54 -21.01 5.62
CA GLU A 3 8.14 -20.95 6.06
C GLU A 3 7.29 -20.32 4.94
N ASN A 4 6.19 -20.99 4.57
CA ASN A 4 5.33 -20.53 3.50
C ASN A 4 4.53 -19.32 4.02
N ILE A 5 4.77 -18.13 3.46
CA ILE A 5 4.07 -16.90 3.85
C ILE A 5 2.58 -17.07 3.54
N PRO A 6 1.66 -16.91 4.51
CA PRO A 6 0.22 -16.98 4.26
C PRO A 6 -0.23 -15.98 3.18
N SER A 7 -1.28 -16.33 2.45
CA SER A 7 -1.89 -15.46 1.45
C SER A 7 -3.39 -15.32 1.69
N VAL A 8 -3.95 -14.21 1.22
CA VAL A 8 -5.39 -13.96 1.11
C VAL A 8 -5.79 -14.03 -0.36
N VAL A 9 -7.02 -14.48 -0.64
CA VAL A 9 -7.60 -14.40 -1.99
C VAL A 9 -8.37 -13.08 -2.08
N LEU A 10 -7.97 -12.20 -2.99
CA LEU A 10 -8.65 -10.94 -3.25
C LEU A 10 -10.00 -11.18 -3.95
N SER A 11 -10.88 -10.19 -3.94
CA SER A 11 -12.17 -10.25 -4.68
C SER A 11 -11.99 -10.43 -6.19
N SER A 12 -10.82 -10.08 -6.73
CA SER A 12 -10.39 -10.34 -8.10
C SER A 12 -9.97 -11.79 -8.37
N GLY A 13 -9.91 -12.66 -7.34
CA GLY A 13 -9.49 -14.06 -7.43
C GLY A 13 -7.98 -14.30 -7.30
N TRP A 14 -7.16 -13.25 -7.32
CA TRP A 14 -5.70 -13.35 -7.18
C TRP A 14 -5.26 -13.53 -5.73
N LYS A 15 -4.19 -14.30 -5.51
CA LYS A 15 -3.60 -14.50 -4.18
C LYS A 15 -2.60 -13.40 -3.85
N MET A 16 -2.76 -12.77 -2.70
CA MET A 16 -1.88 -11.72 -2.18
C MET A 16 -1.19 -12.21 -0.89
N PRO A 17 0.16 -12.20 -0.81
CA PRO A 17 0.85 -12.53 0.44
C PRO A 17 0.53 -11.54 1.57
N MET A 18 0.34 -12.07 2.79
CA MET A 18 -0.11 -11.31 3.97
C MET A 18 0.94 -10.34 4.52
N ILE A 19 2.18 -10.41 4.04
CA ILE A 19 3.26 -9.48 4.39
C ILE A 19 3.99 -9.02 3.14
N ALA A 20 4.16 -7.72 3.01
CA ALA A 20 4.88 -7.05 1.94
C ALA A 20 6.09 -6.29 2.49
N LEU A 21 7.15 -6.20 1.68
CA LEU A 21 8.22 -5.25 1.92
C LEU A 21 7.78 -3.86 1.42
N GLY A 22 7.64 -2.91 2.34
CA GLY A 22 7.46 -1.50 1.99
C GLY A 22 8.77 -0.89 1.49
N THR A 23 8.72 -0.14 0.39
CA THR A 23 9.93 0.41 -0.25
C THR A 23 10.12 1.92 -0.07
N VAL A 24 9.17 2.62 0.58
CA VAL A 24 9.32 4.05 0.88
C VAL A 24 10.59 4.32 1.70
N THR A 25 11.37 5.31 1.29
CA THR A 25 12.64 5.66 1.93
C THR A 25 13.03 7.10 1.61
N GLN A 26 13.93 7.65 2.41
CA GLN A 26 14.76 8.77 1.95
C GLN A 26 15.57 8.34 0.73
N PRO A 27 15.95 9.26 -0.17
CA PRO A 27 16.75 8.93 -1.35
C PRO A 27 18.01 8.13 -0.97
N LEU A 28 18.17 6.99 -1.63
CA LEU A 28 19.35 6.13 -1.50
C LEU A 28 19.90 5.84 -2.90
N PRO A 29 21.20 5.51 -3.02
CA PRO A 29 21.76 5.10 -4.29
C PRO A 29 20.99 3.90 -4.88
N PRO A 30 20.67 3.90 -6.18
CA PRO A 30 19.92 2.82 -6.83
C PRO A 30 20.49 1.43 -6.56
N GLN A 31 21.82 1.29 -6.53
CA GLN A 31 22.51 0.01 -6.31
C GLN A 31 22.25 -0.55 -4.90
N VAL A 32 22.13 0.32 -3.89
CA VAL A 32 21.81 -0.07 -2.51
C VAL A 32 20.36 -0.55 -2.41
N LEU A 33 19.44 0.10 -3.13
CA LEU A 33 18.04 -0.34 -3.20
C LEU A 33 17.92 -1.68 -3.90
N THR A 34 18.56 -1.84 -5.07
CA THR A 34 18.57 -3.12 -5.81
C THR A 34 19.10 -4.26 -4.94
N SER A 35 20.25 -4.09 -4.28
CA SER A 35 20.82 -5.13 -3.43
C SER A 35 19.92 -5.46 -2.23
N THR A 36 19.29 -4.45 -1.63
CA THR A 36 18.36 -4.64 -0.51
C THR A 36 17.11 -5.43 -0.93
N PHE A 37 16.57 -5.17 -2.12
CA PHE A 37 15.41 -5.90 -2.62
C PHE A 37 15.75 -7.35 -2.98
N ILE A 38 16.95 -7.60 -3.51
CA ILE A 38 17.46 -8.97 -3.69
C ILE A 38 17.58 -9.68 -2.34
N ASP A 39 18.14 -9.03 -1.31
CA ASP A 39 18.21 -9.57 0.04
C ASP A 39 16.83 -9.93 0.61
N ALA A 40 15.80 -9.14 0.32
CA ALA A 40 14.43 -9.42 0.73
C ALA A 40 13.86 -10.65 0.01
N ILE A 41 14.10 -10.80 -1.30
CA ILE A 41 13.71 -11.99 -2.07
C ILE A 41 14.40 -13.24 -1.51
N GLU A 42 15.70 -13.16 -1.22
CA GLU A 42 16.48 -14.23 -0.58
C GLU A 42 15.94 -14.58 0.83
N ALA A 43 15.50 -13.57 1.58
CA ALA A 43 14.92 -13.77 2.91
C ALA A 43 13.54 -14.46 2.87
N GLY A 44 12.86 -14.44 1.71
CA GLY A 44 11.58 -15.11 1.51
C GLY A 44 10.42 -14.18 1.15
N TYR A 45 10.64 -12.85 1.04
CA TYR A 45 9.58 -11.95 0.61
C TYR A 45 9.12 -12.30 -0.81
N ARG A 46 7.81 -12.34 -0.98
CA ARG A 46 7.13 -12.53 -2.27
C ARG A 46 6.13 -11.41 -2.56
N HIS A 47 6.13 -10.34 -1.77
CA HIS A 47 5.28 -9.19 -1.98
C HIS A 47 6.08 -7.91 -1.74
N PHE A 48 6.06 -6.99 -2.71
CA PHE A 48 6.71 -5.69 -2.67
C PHE A 48 5.71 -4.57 -2.89
N ASP A 49 5.77 -3.54 -2.04
CA ASP A 49 4.95 -2.34 -2.13
C ASP A 49 5.82 -1.13 -2.50
N THR A 50 5.57 -0.56 -3.68
CA THR A 50 6.26 0.61 -4.21
C THR A 50 5.26 1.68 -4.67
N ALA A 51 5.76 2.80 -5.16
CA ALA A 51 5.02 3.86 -5.81
C ALA A 51 5.99 4.73 -6.61
N PRO A 52 5.53 5.43 -7.67
CA PRO A 52 6.36 6.36 -8.43
C PRO A 52 7.05 7.43 -7.57
N LEU A 53 6.33 7.95 -6.57
CA LEU A 53 6.83 8.97 -5.64
C LEU A 53 8.02 8.49 -4.81
N TYR A 54 8.17 7.18 -4.60
CA TYR A 54 9.24 6.66 -3.75
C TYR A 54 10.57 6.57 -4.50
N HIS A 55 10.54 6.70 -5.83
CA HIS A 55 11.70 6.52 -6.70
C HIS A 55 12.39 5.14 -6.54
N THR A 56 11.63 4.12 -6.12
CA THR A 56 12.13 2.75 -5.90
C THR A 56 11.70 1.75 -6.95
N GLU A 57 10.83 2.14 -7.90
CA GLU A 57 10.32 1.26 -8.96
C GLU A 57 11.44 0.68 -9.84
N GLU A 58 12.36 1.51 -10.32
CA GLU A 58 13.43 1.05 -11.21
C GLU A 58 14.46 0.14 -10.49
N PRO A 59 14.96 0.47 -9.28
CA PRO A 59 15.76 -0.46 -8.51
C PRO A 59 15.04 -1.79 -8.19
N LEU A 60 13.73 -1.76 -7.94
CA LEU A 60 12.92 -2.96 -7.74
C LEU A 60 12.86 -3.81 -9.01
N GLY A 61 12.65 -3.18 -10.17
CA GLY A 61 12.69 -3.85 -11.47
C GLY A 61 14.01 -4.59 -11.71
N HIS A 62 15.14 -3.91 -11.47
CA HIS A 62 16.47 -4.52 -11.55
C HIS A 62 16.63 -5.70 -10.59
N ALA A 63 16.11 -5.60 -9.36
CA ALA A 63 16.18 -6.69 -8.39
C ALA A 63 15.35 -7.90 -8.82
N VAL A 64 14.18 -7.70 -9.42
CA VAL A 64 13.33 -8.77 -9.96
C VAL A 64 14.03 -9.48 -11.12
N ALA A 65 14.59 -8.73 -12.08
CA ALA A 65 15.33 -9.29 -13.20
C ALA A 65 16.55 -10.10 -12.74
N GLU A 66 17.30 -9.58 -11.77
CA GLU A 66 18.45 -10.26 -11.19
C GLU A 66 18.04 -11.51 -10.39
N ALA A 67 16.93 -11.46 -9.66
CA ALA A 67 16.40 -12.61 -8.93
C ALA A 67 15.97 -13.75 -9.87
N LEU A 68 15.36 -13.44 -11.01
CA LEU A 68 15.06 -14.41 -12.07
C LEU A 68 16.34 -15.00 -12.64
N ARG A 69 17.30 -14.15 -13.02
CA ARG A 69 18.59 -14.57 -13.59
C ARG A 69 19.37 -15.49 -12.65
N ARG A 70 19.33 -15.22 -11.34
CA ARG A 70 19.98 -16.02 -10.29
C ARG A 70 19.16 -17.24 -9.85
N GLY A 71 17.93 -17.41 -10.31
CA GLY A 71 17.03 -18.49 -9.88
C GLY A 71 16.55 -18.37 -8.43
N LEU A 72 16.54 -17.15 -7.86
CA LEU A 72 15.97 -16.89 -6.53
C LEU A 72 14.43 -16.97 -6.53
N ILE A 73 13.84 -16.73 -7.70
CA ILE A 73 12.45 -16.98 -8.06
C ILE A 73 12.44 -17.70 -9.41
N GLY A 74 11.46 -18.58 -9.63
CA GLY A 74 11.31 -19.34 -10.87
C GLY A 74 10.65 -18.52 -11.97
N THR A 75 9.64 -17.73 -11.65
CA THR A 75 8.93 -16.88 -12.62
C THR A 75 8.53 -15.54 -12.00
N ARG A 76 8.13 -14.57 -12.85
CA ARG A 76 7.56 -13.30 -12.40
C ARG A 76 6.33 -13.52 -11.51
N ASP A 77 5.55 -14.57 -11.76
CA ASP A 77 4.32 -14.89 -11.03
C ASP A 77 4.58 -15.33 -9.57
N ASP A 78 5.85 -15.61 -9.21
CA ASP A 78 6.22 -15.87 -7.82
C ASP A 78 6.17 -14.60 -6.94
N LEU A 79 6.14 -13.42 -7.54
CA LEU A 79 6.09 -12.14 -6.84
C LEU A 79 4.73 -11.46 -6.98
N PHE A 80 4.31 -10.78 -5.93
CA PHE A 80 3.19 -9.85 -5.91
C PHE A 80 3.74 -8.42 -5.82
N ILE A 81 3.56 -7.61 -6.85
CA ILE A 81 4.09 -6.24 -6.89
C ILE A 81 2.93 -5.25 -6.90
N THR A 82 2.92 -4.38 -5.89
CA THR A 82 1.98 -3.27 -5.74
C THR A 82 2.67 -1.96 -6.14
N SER A 83 2.04 -1.17 -7.02
CA SER A 83 2.39 0.23 -7.25
C SER A 83 1.16 1.14 -7.14
N LYS A 84 1.34 2.46 -7.27
CA LYS A 84 0.30 3.45 -6.96
C LYS A 84 0.22 4.57 -7.99
N LEU A 85 -0.98 5.05 -8.27
CA LEU A 85 -1.27 6.25 -9.04
C LEU A 85 -1.10 7.49 -8.16
N TRP A 86 -0.14 8.35 -8.51
CA TRP A 86 0.08 9.58 -7.76
C TRP A 86 -0.93 10.68 -8.10
N CYS A 87 -1.07 11.66 -7.21
CA CYS A 87 -2.10 12.70 -7.28
C CYS A 87 -2.00 13.60 -8.53
N THR A 88 -0.81 13.79 -9.11
CA THR A 88 -0.62 14.56 -10.37
C THR A 88 -1.16 13.82 -11.59
N ASP A 89 -1.27 12.49 -11.50
CA ASP A 89 -1.74 11.61 -12.55
C ASP A 89 -3.18 11.11 -12.32
N ALA A 90 -3.82 11.57 -11.22
CA ALA A 90 -5.22 11.28 -10.88
C ALA A 90 -6.22 12.04 -11.78
N HIS A 91 -5.96 12.04 -13.08
CA HIS A 91 -6.85 12.53 -14.15
C HIS A 91 -7.20 11.35 -15.04
N PRO A 92 -8.46 11.20 -15.50
CA PRO A 92 -8.88 10.02 -16.26
C PRO A 92 -7.97 9.70 -17.46
N ASP A 93 -7.51 10.73 -18.17
CA ASP A 93 -6.64 10.60 -19.35
C ASP A 93 -5.18 10.23 -19.03
N LEU A 94 -4.76 10.35 -17.77
CA LEU A 94 -3.37 10.12 -17.34
C LEU A 94 -3.17 8.78 -16.60
N VAL A 95 -4.22 8.15 -16.09
CA VAL A 95 -4.12 6.91 -15.29
C VAL A 95 -3.40 5.78 -16.04
N VAL A 96 -3.85 5.46 -17.26
CA VAL A 96 -3.24 4.39 -18.07
C VAL A 96 -1.80 4.75 -18.49
N PRO A 97 -1.51 5.97 -18.99
CA PRO A 97 -0.12 6.39 -19.23
C PRO A 97 0.79 6.31 -17.99
N ALA A 98 0.28 6.68 -16.81
CA ALA A 98 1.05 6.62 -15.57
C ALA A 98 1.40 5.18 -15.18
N LEU A 99 0.46 4.24 -15.29
CA LEU A 99 0.75 2.83 -15.06
C LEU A 99 1.75 2.27 -16.08
N LYS A 100 1.61 2.60 -17.38
CA LYS A 100 2.60 2.20 -18.40
C LYS A 100 4.01 2.73 -18.09
N ASN A 101 4.10 3.94 -17.53
CA ASN A 101 5.36 4.52 -17.08
C ASN A 101 5.96 3.77 -15.89
N THR A 102 5.14 3.41 -14.90
CA THR A 102 5.51 2.50 -13.79
C THR A 102 6.03 1.15 -14.31
N LEU A 103 5.29 0.51 -15.22
CA LEU A 103 5.65 -0.78 -15.81
C LEU A 103 6.99 -0.72 -16.56
N ARG A 104 7.21 0.35 -17.34
CA ARG A 104 8.50 0.59 -18.00
C ARG A 104 9.65 0.71 -17.00
N LYS A 105 9.48 1.46 -15.91
CA LYS A 105 10.51 1.60 -14.86
C LYS A 105 10.78 0.27 -14.16
N LEU A 106 9.73 -0.49 -13.85
CA LEU A 106 9.85 -1.81 -13.24
C LEU A 106 10.41 -2.86 -14.22
N GLY A 107 10.39 -2.61 -15.53
CA GLY A 107 10.71 -3.62 -16.54
C GLY A 107 9.72 -4.78 -16.55
N LEU A 108 8.43 -4.52 -16.28
CA LEU A 108 7.37 -5.52 -16.14
C LEU A 108 6.24 -5.29 -17.13
N GLU A 109 5.50 -6.35 -17.44
CA GLU A 109 4.29 -6.29 -18.29
C GLU A 109 3.03 -5.95 -17.49
N TYR A 110 3.02 -6.31 -16.20
CA TYR A 110 1.90 -6.06 -15.29
C TYR A 110 2.35 -5.84 -13.84
N VAL A 111 1.51 -5.15 -13.07
CA VAL A 111 1.54 -5.16 -11.60
C VAL A 111 0.40 -6.03 -11.07
N ASP A 112 0.59 -6.66 -9.92
CA ASP A 112 -0.42 -7.49 -9.29
C ASP A 112 -1.54 -6.64 -8.68
N LEU A 113 -1.16 -5.45 -8.18
CA LEU A 113 -2.07 -4.48 -7.60
C LEU A 113 -1.67 -3.06 -7.98
N TYR A 114 -2.65 -2.27 -8.47
CA TYR A 114 -2.47 -0.84 -8.70
C TYR A 114 -3.45 -0.04 -7.85
N LEU A 115 -2.93 0.89 -7.04
CA LEU A 115 -3.73 1.64 -6.07
C LEU A 115 -3.86 3.11 -6.44
N VAL A 116 -5.03 3.71 -6.29
CA VAL A 116 -5.12 5.18 -6.15
C VAL A 116 -4.41 5.57 -4.84
N HIS A 117 -3.31 6.33 -4.90
CA HIS A 117 -2.45 6.56 -3.71
C HIS A 117 -3.15 7.42 -2.65
N TRP A 118 -3.93 8.42 -3.08
CA TRP A 118 -4.72 9.30 -2.23
C TRP A 118 -6.00 9.72 -2.96
N PRO A 119 -7.12 9.98 -2.27
CA PRO A 119 -8.33 10.58 -2.85
C PRO A 119 -8.12 12.08 -3.15
N VAL A 120 -7.04 12.42 -3.84
CA VAL A 120 -6.56 13.79 -4.09
C VAL A 120 -6.13 13.88 -5.55
N ARG A 121 -6.47 15.02 -6.18
CA ARG A 121 -5.99 15.37 -7.51
C ARG A 121 -5.17 16.66 -7.44
N LEU A 122 -4.01 16.66 -8.09
CA LEU A 122 -3.16 17.83 -8.26
C LEU A 122 -3.16 18.27 -9.72
N LYS A 123 -2.78 19.53 -9.98
CA LYS A 123 -2.51 20.03 -11.35
C LYS A 123 -1.55 19.10 -12.10
N LYS A 124 -1.73 18.99 -13.43
CA LYS A 124 -0.91 18.18 -14.33
C LYS A 124 0.49 18.80 -14.45
N LYS A 125 1.42 18.36 -13.60
CA LYS A 125 2.81 18.83 -13.56
C LYS A 125 3.73 17.73 -13.06
N GLU A 126 5.04 18.00 -13.04
CA GLU A 126 6.01 17.08 -12.48
C GLU A 126 5.70 16.72 -11.02
N MET A 127 6.00 15.47 -10.67
CA MET A 127 5.76 14.90 -9.36
C MET A 127 6.72 15.52 -8.33
N VAL A 128 6.28 16.60 -7.69
CA VAL A 128 7.04 17.32 -6.65
C VAL A 128 6.35 17.17 -5.30
N PHE A 129 7.13 16.93 -4.26
CA PHE A 129 6.69 16.94 -2.87
C PHE A 129 7.73 17.69 -2.01
N PRO A 130 7.35 18.72 -1.24
CA PRO A 130 5.99 19.25 -1.07
C PRO A 130 5.45 19.99 -2.31
N PHE A 131 4.13 20.03 -2.48
CA PHE A 131 3.43 20.79 -3.52
C PHE A 131 2.74 22.03 -2.93
N SER A 132 2.30 22.97 -3.78
CA SER A 132 1.57 24.16 -3.33
C SER A 132 0.09 23.83 -3.12
N SER A 133 -0.54 24.40 -2.09
CA SER A 133 -1.98 24.22 -1.87
C SER A 133 -2.83 24.73 -3.05
N GLU A 134 -2.30 25.64 -3.86
CA GLU A 134 -2.91 26.11 -5.11
C GLU A 134 -2.96 25.04 -6.22
N ASP A 135 -2.23 23.94 -6.05
CA ASP A 135 -2.24 22.82 -6.99
C ASP A 135 -3.38 21.84 -6.73
N LEU A 136 -4.05 21.94 -5.58
CA LEU A 136 -5.14 21.03 -5.22
C LEU A 136 -6.36 21.28 -6.12
N LEU A 137 -6.88 20.21 -6.69
CA LEU A 137 -8.08 20.19 -7.52
C LEU A 137 -9.13 19.27 -6.91
N PRO A 138 -10.44 19.50 -7.15
CA PRO A 138 -11.47 18.54 -6.80
C PRO A 138 -11.14 17.15 -7.36
N PHE A 139 -11.25 16.11 -6.53
CA PHE A 139 -10.93 14.74 -6.95
C PHE A 139 -12.08 14.17 -7.79
N ASP A 140 -11.79 13.83 -9.05
CA ASP A 140 -12.73 13.15 -9.93
C ASP A 140 -12.70 11.64 -9.66
N MET A 141 -13.38 11.22 -8.59
CA MET A 141 -13.38 9.83 -8.14
C MET A 141 -13.89 8.87 -9.21
N LYS A 142 -15.00 9.22 -9.87
CA LYS A 142 -15.64 8.37 -10.90
C LYS A 142 -14.73 8.21 -12.11
N GLY A 143 -14.29 9.32 -12.72
CA GLY A 143 -13.47 9.25 -13.92
C GLY A 143 -12.09 8.63 -13.67
N THR A 144 -11.48 8.91 -12.50
CA THR A 144 -10.21 8.27 -12.13
C THR A 144 -10.39 6.77 -11.94
N TRP A 145 -11.48 6.33 -11.28
CA TRP A 145 -11.74 4.92 -11.07
C TRP A 145 -12.05 4.18 -12.37
N GLU A 146 -12.88 4.73 -13.26
CA GLU A 146 -13.16 4.13 -14.58
C GLU A 146 -11.87 3.90 -15.38
N ALA A 147 -10.88 4.79 -15.26
CA ALA A 147 -9.58 4.62 -15.88
C ALA A 147 -8.67 3.62 -15.14
N MET A 148 -8.83 3.45 -13.82
CA MET A 148 -8.21 2.34 -13.08
C MET A 148 -8.77 0.99 -13.53
N GLU A 149 -10.09 0.88 -13.70
CA GLU A 149 -10.71 -0.34 -14.23
C GLU A 149 -10.18 -0.67 -15.63
N GLU A 150 -9.92 0.35 -16.45
CA GLU A 150 -9.32 0.17 -17.77
C GLU A 150 -7.90 -0.41 -17.69
N CYS A 151 -7.09 -0.01 -16.71
CA CYS A 151 -5.80 -0.67 -16.44
C CYS A 151 -5.96 -2.18 -16.20
N CYS A 152 -7.06 -2.59 -15.55
CA CYS A 152 -7.38 -4.00 -15.34
C CYS A 152 -7.84 -4.69 -16.64
N ARG A 153 -8.73 -4.05 -17.43
CA ARG A 153 -9.22 -4.59 -18.71
C ARG A 153 -8.09 -4.78 -19.73
N LEU A 154 -7.11 -3.89 -19.73
CA LEU A 154 -5.91 -3.97 -20.57
C LEU A 154 -4.87 -4.99 -20.07
N GLY A 155 -5.09 -5.61 -18.90
CA GLY A 155 -4.16 -6.57 -18.31
C GLY A 155 -2.90 -5.97 -17.69
N LEU A 156 -2.82 -4.63 -17.58
CA LEU A 156 -1.69 -3.90 -17.01
C LEU A 156 -1.64 -4.01 -15.48
N ALA A 157 -2.80 -4.20 -14.85
CA ALA A 157 -2.94 -4.51 -13.44
C ALA A 157 -3.83 -5.75 -13.27
N LYS A 158 -3.44 -6.73 -12.45
CA LYS A 158 -4.28 -7.90 -12.14
C LYS A 158 -5.44 -7.56 -11.22
N SER A 159 -5.22 -6.60 -10.32
CA SER A 159 -6.20 -6.05 -9.39
C SER A 159 -6.02 -4.54 -9.28
N VAL A 160 -7.11 -3.83 -9.00
CA VAL A 160 -7.07 -2.40 -8.68
C VAL A 160 -7.68 -2.13 -7.31
N GLY A 161 -7.18 -1.09 -6.65
CA GLY A 161 -7.62 -0.72 -5.31
C GLY A 161 -7.37 0.75 -5.02
N VAL A 162 -7.51 1.12 -3.76
CA VAL A 162 -7.31 2.48 -3.28
C VAL A 162 -6.38 2.49 -2.05
N SER A 163 -5.91 3.67 -1.68
CA SER A 163 -5.18 3.91 -0.45
C SER A 163 -5.66 5.21 0.17
N ASN A 164 -5.78 5.23 1.49
CA ASN A 164 -6.21 6.38 2.28
C ASN A 164 -7.68 6.79 2.06
N PHE A 165 -8.56 5.82 1.82
CA PHE A 165 -10.01 6.06 1.72
C PHE A 165 -10.70 5.67 3.03
N ALA A 166 -11.49 6.60 3.59
CA ALA A 166 -12.41 6.36 4.70
C ALA A 166 -13.69 5.65 4.23
N CYS A 167 -14.51 5.15 5.17
CA CYS A 167 -15.70 4.36 4.84
C CYS A 167 -16.67 5.09 3.90
N LYS A 168 -16.85 6.41 4.09
CA LYS A 168 -17.76 7.20 3.26
C LYS A 168 -17.29 7.31 1.81
N LYS A 169 -15.99 7.59 1.59
CA LYS A 169 -15.40 7.61 0.24
C LYS A 169 -15.42 6.23 -0.43
N LEU A 170 -15.19 5.15 0.33
CA LEU A 170 -15.36 3.80 -0.21
C LEU A 170 -16.81 3.51 -0.63
N SER A 171 -17.79 3.88 0.19
CA SER A 171 -19.21 3.72 -0.15
C SER A 171 -19.59 4.49 -1.42
N GLN A 172 -19.10 5.72 -1.58
CA GLN A 172 -19.28 6.51 -2.80
C GLN A 172 -18.64 5.84 -4.03
N LEU A 173 -17.44 5.29 -3.88
CA LEU A 173 -16.75 4.57 -4.95
C LEU A 173 -17.52 3.32 -5.38
N LEU A 174 -17.94 2.50 -4.40
CA LEU A 174 -18.68 1.26 -4.64
C LEU A 174 -20.01 1.49 -5.36
N ALA A 175 -20.66 2.65 -5.17
CA ALA A 175 -21.91 2.99 -5.85
C ALA A 175 -21.75 3.15 -7.38
N HIS A 176 -20.53 3.31 -7.88
CA HIS A 176 -20.25 3.56 -9.30
C HIS A 176 -19.23 2.58 -9.91
N ALA A 177 -18.53 1.81 -9.07
CA ALA A 177 -17.52 0.85 -9.52
C ALA A 177 -18.15 -0.34 -10.25
N THR A 178 -17.68 -0.61 -11.47
CA THR A 178 -17.94 -1.87 -12.18
C THR A 178 -17.02 -2.97 -11.66
N ILE A 179 -15.73 -2.65 -11.46
CA ILE A 179 -14.76 -3.49 -10.77
C ILE A 179 -14.57 -2.88 -9.37
N PRO A 180 -15.04 -3.53 -8.30
CA PRO A 180 -14.87 -2.99 -6.95
C PRO A 180 -13.39 -2.97 -6.54
N PRO A 181 -12.96 -2.06 -5.66
CA PRO A 181 -11.58 -2.04 -5.17
C PRO A 181 -11.25 -3.34 -4.45
N ALA A 182 -10.23 -4.05 -4.91
CA ALA A 182 -9.79 -5.29 -4.29
C ALA A 182 -9.10 -5.05 -2.94
N VAL A 183 -8.43 -3.90 -2.79
CA VAL A 183 -7.67 -3.53 -1.60
C VAL A 183 -7.93 -2.06 -1.23
N ASN A 184 -8.00 -1.77 0.07
CA ASN A 184 -7.79 -0.43 0.62
C ASN A 184 -6.55 -0.43 1.52
N GLN A 185 -5.50 0.29 1.12
CA GLN A 185 -4.25 0.37 1.88
C GLN A 185 -4.23 1.62 2.78
N VAL A 186 -4.12 1.48 4.10
CA VAL A 186 -4.29 2.60 5.05
C VAL A 186 -3.30 2.55 6.21
N GLU A 187 -3.10 3.69 6.89
CA GLU A 187 -2.37 3.71 8.16
C GLU A 187 -3.08 2.80 9.14
N LEU A 188 -2.44 1.74 9.62
CA LEU A 188 -3.05 0.89 10.63
C LEU A 188 -1.97 0.30 11.51
N ASN A 189 -2.08 0.55 12.81
CA ASN A 189 -1.16 0.05 13.82
C ASN A 189 -1.87 0.03 15.19
N ALA A 190 -1.16 -0.40 16.24
CA ALA A 190 -1.74 -0.50 17.58
C ALA A 190 -2.32 0.83 18.12
N ALA A 191 -1.77 1.98 17.71
CA ALA A 191 -2.24 3.32 18.08
C ALA A 191 -3.25 3.92 17.08
N TRP A 192 -3.52 3.27 15.95
CA TRP A 192 -4.56 3.66 15.01
C TRP A 192 -5.18 2.42 14.37
N GLN A 193 -6.20 1.86 15.03
CA GLN A 193 -6.65 0.49 14.81
C GLN A 193 -7.71 0.35 13.72
N GLN A 194 -8.34 1.46 13.32
CA GLN A 194 -9.28 1.51 12.19
C GLN A 194 -10.43 0.47 12.24
N ARG A 195 -10.95 0.13 13.42
CA ARG A 195 -11.95 -0.95 13.60
C ARG A 195 -13.16 -0.81 12.68
N LYS A 196 -13.74 0.38 12.62
CA LYS A 196 -14.87 0.70 11.73
C LYS A 196 -14.56 0.40 10.25
N LEU A 197 -13.35 0.77 9.80
CA LEU A 197 -12.93 0.55 8.42
C LEU A 197 -12.62 -0.92 8.13
N ILE A 198 -12.06 -1.66 9.10
CA ILE A 198 -11.87 -3.12 9.00
C ILE A 198 -13.22 -3.79 8.75
N ASP A 199 -14.21 -3.51 9.59
CA ASP A 199 -15.55 -4.11 9.48
C ASP A 199 -16.21 -3.74 8.16
N PHE A 200 -16.19 -2.45 7.79
CA PHE A 200 -16.73 -1.98 6.51
C PHE A 200 -16.06 -2.68 5.31
N CYS A 201 -14.72 -2.77 5.28
CA CYS A 201 -14.01 -3.39 4.17
C CYS A 201 -14.34 -4.89 4.07
N LYS A 202 -14.39 -5.59 5.21
CA LYS A 202 -14.76 -7.01 5.26
C LYS A 202 -16.17 -7.27 4.72
N GLU A 203 -17.14 -6.46 5.13
CA GLU A 203 -18.54 -6.56 4.67
C GLU A 203 -18.69 -6.32 3.17
N ASN A 204 -17.80 -5.52 2.58
CA ASN A 204 -17.83 -5.16 1.16
C ASN A 204 -16.82 -5.96 0.30
N GLY A 205 -16.19 -7.00 0.85
CA GLY A 205 -15.23 -7.84 0.11
C GLY A 205 -13.95 -7.10 -0.31
N ILE A 206 -13.59 -6.03 0.40
CA ILE A 206 -12.36 -5.24 0.20
C ILE A 206 -11.33 -5.73 1.20
N HIS A 207 -10.14 -6.12 0.73
CA HIS A 207 -9.06 -6.49 1.64
C HIS A 207 -8.37 -5.25 2.22
N LEU A 208 -8.21 -5.19 3.53
CA LEU A 208 -7.50 -4.08 4.16
C LEU A 208 -5.99 -4.40 4.26
N CYS A 209 -5.16 -3.44 3.88
CA CYS A 209 -3.70 -3.57 3.95
C CYS A 209 -3.10 -2.42 4.76
N ALA A 210 -2.38 -2.75 5.84
CA ALA A 210 -1.79 -1.79 6.75
C ALA A 210 -0.44 -1.27 6.23
N TRP A 211 -0.35 0.03 5.95
CA TRP A 211 0.92 0.74 5.87
C TRP A 211 1.26 1.40 7.22
N SER A 212 2.55 1.66 7.45
CA SER A 212 3.09 2.06 8.77
C SER A 212 2.63 1.15 9.93
N PRO A 213 2.72 -0.19 9.80
CA PRO A 213 2.26 -1.12 10.83
C PRO A 213 2.98 -0.99 12.18
N LEU A 214 4.14 -0.33 12.18
CA LEU A 214 4.97 -0.07 13.37
C LEU A 214 4.80 1.36 13.93
N GLY A 215 3.93 2.20 13.36
CA GLY A 215 3.72 3.58 13.81
C GLY A 215 4.80 4.60 13.40
N ALA A 216 5.54 4.30 12.32
CA ALA A 216 6.71 5.03 11.78
C ALA A 216 8.06 4.73 12.47
N TYR A 217 9.15 5.30 11.94
CA TYR A 217 10.50 5.08 12.46
C TYR A 217 10.66 5.68 13.87
N GLY A 218 11.27 4.93 14.79
CA GLY A 218 11.60 5.40 16.15
C GLY A 218 10.48 5.27 17.18
N THR A 219 9.44 4.49 16.90
CA THR A 219 8.39 4.16 17.88
C THR A 219 8.93 3.22 18.96
N TRP A 220 8.63 3.53 20.23
CA TRP A 220 9.27 2.92 21.41
C TRP A 220 8.38 1.96 22.21
N TRP A 221 7.10 1.83 21.87
CA TRP A 221 6.09 1.19 22.72
C TRP A 221 5.82 -0.30 22.42
N GLY A 222 6.63 -0.97 21.60
CA GLY A 222 6.44 -2.40 21.33
C GLY A 222 7.49 -3.02 20.41
N SER A 223 7.53 -4.36 20.38
CA SER A 223 8.36 -5.09 19.42
C SER A 223 7.67 -5.14 18.04
N ASN A 224 8.48 -5.18 16.98
CA ASN A 224 7.97 -5.29 15.61
C ASN A 224 7.10 -6.54 15.45
N ALA A 225 7.51 -7.66 16.04
CA ALA A 225 6.80 -8.93 15.95
C ALA A 225 5.38 -8.85 16.54
N VAL A 226 5.20 -8.23 17.72
CA VAL A 226 3.88 -8.07 18.36
C VAL A 226 2.97 -7.17 17.54
N ALA A 227 3.48 -6.04 17.06
CA ALA A 227 2.70 -5.11 16.24
C ALA A 227 2.20 -5.78 14.95
N LEU A 228 3.11 -6.46 14.22
CA LEU A 228 2.76 -7.14 12.97
C LEU A 228 1.82 -8.32 13.19
N ARG A 229 2.06 -9.14 14.23
CA ARG A 229 1.18 -10.27 14.58
C ARG A 229 -0.22 -9.80 14.93
N TRP A 230 -0.34 -8.71 15.69
CA TRP A 230 -1.64 -8.14 16.07
C TRP A 230 -2.44 -7.74 14.83
N ILE A 231 -1.82 -7.04 13.87
CA ILE A 231 -2.48 -6.65 12.61
C ILE A 231 -2.89 -7.89 11.81
N TYR A 232 -1.99 -8.87 11.66
CA TYR A 232 -2.30 -10.13 10.98
C TYR A 232 -3.52 -10.84 11.59
N LYS A 233 -3.65 -10.84 12.93
CA LYS A 233 -4.79 -11.45 13.63
C LYS A 233 -6.13 -10.75 13.32
N GLN A 234 -6.10 -9.49 12.89
CA GLN A 234 -7.31 -8.78 12.42
C GLN A 234 -7.74 -9.19 11.00
N GLY A 235 -6.98 -10.08 10.34
CA GLY A 235 -7.19 -10.44 8.93
C GLY A 235 -6.63 -9.41 7.95
N VAL A 236 -5.76 -8.51 8.42
CA VAL A 236 -5.19 -7.41 7.65
C VAL A 236 -3.77 -7.78 7.21
N SER A 237 -3.42 -7.54 5.94
CA SER A 237 -2.03 -7.73 5.48
C SER A 237 -1.16 -6.53 5.85
N VAL A 238 0.15 -6.73 6.02
CA VAL A 238 1.06 -5.68 6.49
C VAL A 238 2.09 -5.29 5.43
N VAL A 239 2.34 -3.98 5.27
CA VAL A 239 3.45 -3.44 4.49
C VAL A 239 4.51 -2.94 5.47
N VAL A 240 5.53 -3.75 5.72
CA VAL A 240 6.58 -3.43 6.68
C VAL A 240 7.86 -3.02 5.94
N LYS A 241 8.42 -1.87 6.31
CA LYS A 241 9.67 -1.37 5.73
C LYS A 241 10.86 -1.74 6.61
N SER A 242 11.85 -2.41 6.03
CA SER A 242 13.18 -2.57 6.62
C SER A 242 14.21 -2.82 5.53
N PHE A 243 15.35 -2.11 5.58
CA PHE A 243 16.51 -2.38 4.72
C PHE A 243 17.64 -3.08 5.48
N ASN A 244 17.33 -3.61 6.67
CA ASN A 244 18.24 -4.44 7.45
C ASN A 244 17.85 -5.91 7.28
N LYS A 245 18.78 -6.75 6.82
CA LYS A 245 18.55 -8.17 6.52
C LYS A 245 18.08 -9.00 7.71
N GLY A 246 18.59 -8.72 8.91
CA GLY A 246 18.13 -9.37 10.15
C GLY A 246 16.66 -9.09 10.42
N ARG A 247 16.29 -7.81 10.47
CA ARG A 247 14.89 -7.38 10.68
C ARG A 247 13.94 -7.86 9.57
N MET A 248 14.40 -7.94 8.32
CA MET A 248 13.59 -8.50 7.23
C MET A 248 13.19 -9.95 7.54
N LYS A 249 14.12 -10.77 8.02
CA LYS A 249 13.85 -12.16 8.44
C LYS A 249 12.97 -12.23 9.68
N GLU A 250 13.23 -11.43 10.70
CA GLU A 250 12.42 -11.37 11.93
C GLU A 250 10.95 -11.03 11.62
N ASN A 251 10.71 -10.08 10.73
CA ASN A 251 9.36 -9.69 10.34
C ASN A 251 8.56 -10.83 9.65
N LEU A 252 9.24 -11.81 9.05
CA LEU A 252 8.59 -12.98 8.45
C LEU A 252 8.21 -14.06 9.49
N GLN A 253 8.75 -14.01 10.70
CA GLN A 253 8.54 -15.00 11.76
C GLN A 253 7.31 -14.72 12.63
N ILE A 254 6.32 -14.01 12.10
CA ILE A 254 5.11 -13.60 12.84
C ILE A 254 3.97 -14.62 12.71
N PHE A 255 4.14 -15.69 11.94
CA PHE A 255 3.04 -16.60 11.60
C PHE A 255 2.92 -17.79 12.56
N GLY A 256 4.05 -18.26 13.13
CA GLY A 256 4.15 -19.48 13.93
C GLY A 256 3.79 -19.39 15.42
N TRP A 257 3.27 -18.26 15.89
CA TRP A 257 2.88 -18.04 17.30
C TRP A 257 1.69 -17.09 17.37
N GLU A 258 1.03 -16.97 18.53
CA GLU A 258 -0.15 -16.11 18.70
C GLU A 258 -0.11 -15.24 19.96
N LEU A 259 -0.85 -14.14 19.93
CA LEU A 259 -1.10 -13.29 21.10
C LEU A 259 -2.27 -13.88 21.90
N SER A 260 -2.12 -13.91 23.22
CA SER A 260 -3.18 -14.28 24.15
C SER A 260 -4.35 -13.30 24.12
N GLY A 261 -5.52 -13.73 24.61
CA GLY A 261 -6.68 -12.86 24.74
C GLY A 261 -6.43 -11.64 25.64
N GLU A 262 -5.61 -11.79 26.68
CA GLU A 262 -5.21 -10.70 27.56
C GLU A 262 -4.34 -9.66 26.84
N GLU A 263 -3.34 -10.11 26.07
CA GLU A 263 -2.50 -9.21 25.27
C GLU A 263 -3.30 -8.48 24.20
N MET A 264 -4.22 -9.17 23.52
CA MET A 264 -5.14 -8.56 22.56
C MET A 264 -6.01 -7.50 23.22
N ASN A 265 -6.52 -7.76 24.43
CA ASN A 265 -7.31 -6.80 25.19
C ASN A 265 -6.48 -5.56 25.58
N LYS A 266 -5.24 -5.74 26.05
CA LYS A 266 -4.33 -4.62 26.37
C LYS A 266 -4.06 -3.74 25.15
N ILE A 267 -3.79 -4.35 23.98
CA ILE A 267 -3.60 -3.59 22.74
C ILE A 267 -4.86 -2.81 22.38
N SER A 268 -6.05 -3.40 22.60
CA SER A 268 -7.33 -2.76 22.30
C SER A 268 -7.60 -1.47 23.12
N GLN A 269 -6.87 -1.28 24.22
CA GLN A 269 -7.02 -0.14 25.13
C GLN A 269 -6.04 1.01 24.84
N ILE A 270 -5.12 0.83 23.87
CA ILE A 270 -4.17 1.88 23.48
C ILE A 270 -4.94 3.09 22.95
N LEU A 271 -4.52 4.30 23.36
CA LEU A 271 -5.10 5.55 22.89
C LEU A 271 -5.00 5.65 21.37
N GLN A 272 -6.12 5.98 20.73
CA GLN A 272 -6.23 6.05 19.27
C GLN A 272 -5.83 7.44 18.77
N GLN A 273 -4.86 7.49 17.86
CA GLN A 273 -4.41 8.70 17.18
C GLN A 273 -3.85 8.37 15.79
N ARG A 274 -4.41 9.00 14.75
CA ARG A 274 -3.83 8.98 13.41
C ARG A 274 -2.51 9.77 13.40
N ARG A 275 -1.39 9.13 13.02
CA ARG A 275 -0.09 9.81 12.96
C ARG A 275 0.17 10.52 11.64
N PHE A 276 -0.46 10.07 10.56
CA PHE A 276 -0.34 10.72 9.27
C PHE A 276 -1.69 11.32 8.87
N PRO A 277 -2.00 12.53 9.39
CA PRO A 277 -3.28 13.18 9.12
C PRO A 277 -3.41 13.66 7.66
N GLY A 278 -2.31 13.80 6.92
CA GLY A 278 -2.38 14.29 5.53
C GLY A 278 -2.61 15.80 5.44
N GLU A 279 -2.11 16.57 6.41
CA GLU A 279 -2.23 18.04 6.49
C GLU A 279 -1.86 18.77 5.19
N GLN A 280 -0.89 18.23 4.43
CA GLN A 280 -0.49 18.79 3.15
C GLN A 280 -1.62 18.82 2.09
N PHE A 281 -2.68 18.03 2.26
CA PHE A 281 -3.82 17.99 1.35
C PHE A 281 -4.97 18.91 1.77
N VAL A 282 -4.81 19.63 2.88
CA VAL A 282 -5.82 20.51 3.47
C VAL A 282 -5.44 21.98 3.25
N SER A 283 -6.40 22.77 2.78
CA SER A 283 -6.22 24.22 2.58
C SER A 283 -7.57 24.92 2.63
N ALA A 284 -7.60 26.14 3.16
CA ALA A 284 -8.81 26.96 3.19
C ALA A 284 -9.43 27.20 1.80
N ASN A 285 -8.59 27.22 0.76
CA ASN A 285 -8.98 27.39 -0.64
C ASN A 285 -8.95 26.07 -1.43
N GLY A 286 -8.65 24.94 -0.78
CA GLY A 286 -8.54 23.63 -1.39
C GLY A 286 -9.87 22.86 -1.43
N PRO A 287 -9.87 21.65 -2.03
CA PRO A 287 -11.02 20.76 -2.06
C PRO A 287 -11.34 20.16 -0.68
N TYR A 288 -10.34 20.06 0.20
CA TYR A 288 -10.51 19.70 1.61
C TYR A 288 -10.11 20.90 2.47
N LYS A 289 -11.07 21.42 3.24
CA LYS A 289 -10.89 22.60 4.10
C LYS A 289 -10.45 22.24 5.51
N SER A 290 -10.60 20.97 5.89
CA SER A 290 -10.19 20.43 7.18
C SER A 290 -9.75 18.97 7.04
N LEU A 291 -9.08 18.47 8.07
CA LEU A 291 -8.77 17.04 8.17
C LEU A 291 -10.04 16.19 8.32
N ASP A 292 -11.09 16.74 8.94
CA ASP A 292 -12.40 16.10 9.05
C ASP A 292 -13.03 15.85 7.66
N GLU A 293 -12.91 16.80 6.72
CA GLU A 293 -13.37 16.61 5.34
C GLU A 293 -12.52 15.57 4.57
N LEU A 294 -11.21 15.54 4.80
CA LEU A 294 -10.31 14.55 4.18
C LEU A 294 -10.63 13.13 4.66
N TRP A 295 -10.93 12.95 5.94
CA TRP A 295 -11.17 11.63 6.55
C TRP A 295 -12.63 11.30 6.82
N ASP A 296 -13.56 12.16 6.42
CA ASP A 296 -15.00 12.00 6.68
C ASP A 296 -15.31 11.75 8.18
N GLY A 297 -14.62 12.45 9.06
CA GLY A 297 -14.69 12.29 10.52
C GLY A 297 -13.93 11.11 11.12
N GLU A 298 -13.15 10.36 10.31
CA GLU A 298 -12.33 9.24 10.78
C GLU A 298 -10.89 9.70 11.10
N ILE A 299 -10.73 10.62 12.07
CA ILE A 299 -9.44 11.15 12.53
C ILE A 299 -9.30 11.18 14.06
#